data_AF-A0A3D5W689-F1
#
_entry.id   AF-A0A3D5W689-F1
#
_cell.length_a   1.000
_cell.length_b   1.000
_cell.length_c   1.000
_cell.angle_alpha   90.00
_cell.angle_beta   90.00
_cell.angle_gamma   90.00
#
_symmetry.space_group_name_H-M   'P 1'
#
loop_
_entity.id
_entity.type
_entity.pdbx_description
1 polymer ?
#
loop_
_entity_poly.entity_id
_entity_poly.type
_entity_poly.pdbx_seq_one_letter_code
_entity_poly.pdbx_strand_id
1 'polypeptide(L)' 'EAIYEFEVEDMPVTVAVDSTGASVHTEGPREWREKIASFPVGVS' A
#
# COMPACT_ATOMS: atom_id res chain seq x y z
N GLU A 1 -26.61 0.88 15.44
CA GLU A 1 -25.28 1.52 15.54
C GLU A 1 -25.32 2.84 14.79
N ALA A 2 -24.66 3.87 15.30
CA ALA A 2 -24.48 5.14 14.62
C ALA A 2 -22.99 5.31 14.28
N ILE A 3 -22.70 5.85 13.11
CA ILE A 3 -21.33 6.17 12.67
C ILE A 3 -20.99 7.56 13.21
N TYR A 4 -19.84 7.69 13.87
CA TYR A 4 -19.32 8.96 14.39
C TYR A 4 -18.02 9.30 13.68
N GLU A 5 -17.90 10.56 13.28
CA GLU A 5 -16.69 11.11 12.67
C GLU A 5 -15.89 11.85 13.75
N PHE A 6 -14.58 11.59 13.80
CA PHE A 6 -13.65 12.26 14.68
C PHE A 6 -12.43 12.68 13.87
N GLU A 7 -11.98 13.91 14.05
CA GLU A 7 -10.68 14.36 13.57
C GLU A 7 -9.61 13.91 14.57
N VAL A 8 -8.64 13.13 14.10
CA VAL A 8 -7.52 12.67 14.92
C VAL A 8 -6.24 13.29 14.40
N GLU A 9 -5.63 14.14 15.21
CA GLU A 9 -4.29 14.68 14.97
C GLU A 9 -3.25 13.64 15.41
N ASP A 10 -2.21 13.45 14.59
CA ASP A 10 -1.09 12.53 14.84
C ASP A 10 -1.49 11.08 15.17
N MET A 11 -2.22 10.42 14.25
CA MET A 11 -2.49 8.99 14.37
C MET A 11 -1.21 8.15 14.24
N PRO A 12 -0.74 7.47 15.30
CA PRO A 12 0.44 6.63 15.20
C PRO A 12 0.10 5.38 14.38
N VAL A 13 0.69 5.28 13.19
CA VAL A 13 0.60 4.10 12.34
C VAL A 13 1.87 3.25 12.47
N THR A 14 1.71 1.93 12.55
CA THR A 14 2.84 1.00 12.53
C THR A 14 3.19 0.69 11.08
N VAL A 15 4.42 1.01 10.67
CA VAL A 15 4.93 0.66 9.33
C VAL A 15 5.61 -0.70 9.40
N ALA A 16 5.15 -1.64 8.57
CA ALA A 16 5.86 -2.89 8.36
C ALA A 16 7.11 -2.65 7.51
N VAL A 17 8.25 -3.16 7.97
CA VAL A 17 9.54 -3.13 7.28
C VAL A 17 10.03 -4.56 7.07
N ASP A 18 10.78 -4.80 6.00
CA ASP A 18 11.48 -6.06 5.80
C ASP A 18 12.74 -6.16 6.69
N SER A 19 13.44 -7.31 6.68
CA SER A 19 14.66 -7.52 7.48
C SER A 19 15.83 -6.61 7.14
N THR A 20 15.76 -5.88 6.01
CA THR A 20 16.77 -4.91 5.56
C THR A 20 16.37 -3.46 5.83
N GLY A 21 15.17 -3.24 6.39
CA GLY A 21 14.61 -1.92 6.68
C GLY A 21 13.83 -1.31 5.52
N ALA A 22 13.55 -2.04 4.45
CA ALA A 22 12.76 -1.55 3.33
C ALA A 22 11.28 -1.49 3.71
N SER A 23 10.64 -0.35 3.43
CA SER A 23 9.24 -0.13 3.75
C SER A 23 8.33 -0.80 2.72
N VAL A 24 7.44 -1.69 3.20
CA VAL A 24 6.49 -2.40 2.33
C VAL A 24 5.52 -1.46 1.60
N HIS A 25 5.28 -0.27 2.17
CA HIS A 25 4.45 0.76 1.54
C HIS A 25 5.11 1.41 0.31
N THR A 26 6.43 1.25 0.17
CA THR A 26 7.17 1.71 -1.00
C THR A 26 7.34 0.58 -2.02
N GLU A 27 7.67 -0.62 -1.55
CA GLU A 27 8.02 -1.74 -2.42
C GLU A 27 6.81 -2.42 -3.05
N GLY A 28 5.72 -2.61 -2.29
CA GLY A 28 4.50 -3.24 -2.79
C GLY A 28 3.95 -2.55 -4.05
N PRO A 29 3.73 -1.22 -4.03
CA PRO A 29 3.26 -0.50 -5.22
C PRO A 29 4.23 -0.56 -6.41
N ARG A 30 5.54 -0.65 -6.17
CA ARG A 30 6.54 -0.81 -7.25
C ARG A 30 6.41 -2.19 -7.89
N GLU A 31 6.41 -3.24 -7.09
CA GLU A 31 6.31 -4.63 -7.55
C GLU A 31 5.02 -4.88 -8.32
N TRP A 32 3.87 -4.41 -7.81
CA TRP A 32 2.59 -4.58 -8.51
C TRP A 32 2.52 -3.78 -9.82
N ARG A 33 3.12 -2.59 -9.91
CA ARG A 33 3.22 -1.85 -11.18
C ARG A 33 3.97 -2.63 -12.24
N GLU A 34 5.11 -3.21 -11.89
CA GLU A 34 5.90 -4.05 -12.79
C GLU A 34 5.12 -5.29 -13.23
N LYS A 35 4.47 -5.99 -12.28
CA LYS A 35 3.63 -7.17 -12.57
C LYS A 35 2.47 -6.83 -13.50
N ILE A 36 1.75 -5.73 -13.24
CA ILE A 36 0.63 -5.28 -14.07
C ILE A 36 1.11 -4.88 -15.47
N ALA A 37 2.21 -4.15 -15.59
CA ALA A 37 2.78 -3.78 -16.89
C ALA A 37 3.24 -4.99 -17.71
N SER A 38 3.72 -6.03 -17.03
CA SER A 38 4.11 -7.30 -17.66
C SER A 38 2.91 -8.21 -18.01
N PHE A 39 1.74 -7.93 -17.45
CA PHE A 39 0.55 -8.74 -17.70
C PHE A 39 0.05 -8.47 -19.13
N PRO A 40 -0.07 -9.50 -19.99
CA PRO A 40 -0.58 -9.32 -21.34
C PRO A 40 -2.06 -8.96 -21.25
N VAL A 41 -2.36 -7.67 -21.35
CA VAL A 41 -3.73 -7.18 -21.50
C VAL A 41 -4.17 -7.56 -22.91
N GLY A 42 -4.97 -8.61 -23.01
CA GLY A 42 -5.65 -8.97 -24.25
C GLY A 42 -6.59 -7.84 -24.63
N VAL A 43 -6.16 -6.99 -25.56
CA VAL A 43 -7.04 -5.99 -26.17
C VAL A 43 -7.82 -6.73 -27.25
N SER A 44 -9.07 -7.05 -26.95
CA SER A 44 -10.06 -7.59 -27.89
C SER A 44 -10.68 -6.48 -28.72
#